data_AF-A0A2P6MB82-F1
#
_entry.id   AF-A0A2P6MB82-F1
#
_cell.length_a   1.000
_cell.length_b   1.000
_cell.length_c   1.000
_cell.angle_alpha   90.00
_cell.angle_beta   90.00
_cell.angle_gamma   90.00
#
_symmetry.space_group_name_H-M   'P 1'
#
loop_
_entity.id
_entity.type
_entity.pdbx_description
1 polymer ?
#
loop_
_entity_poly.entity_id
_entity_poly.type
_entity_poly.pdbx_seq_one_letter_code
_entity_poly.pdbx_strand_id
1 'polypeptide(L)'
;MAAARRWLQRLHRAEDGLLAALLGGLLLLSLAQIGLRMFFDTGLAWAEPLSRAGVLWLALLGALGATRGQRHIAIDALPRVLPPPARRVAWFIAQLAAAACCGYLAWLGVGLVALEREAPVPFVAGVPSWVPMLALPAGFGLMALRFVLSALADPSEPGEGGA
;
A
#
# COMPACT_ATOMS: atom_id res chain seq x y z
N MET A 1 -12.47 13.87 22.40
CA MET A 1 -12.13 13.92 20.94
C MET A 1 -10.66 14.28 20.66
N ALA A 2 -10.01 15.19 21.40
CA ALA A 2 -8.60 15.56 21.17
C ALA A 2 -7.57 14.44 21.42
N ALA A 3 -7.80 13.56 22.41
CA ALA A 3 -6.91 12.43 22.68
C ALA A 3 -6.87 11.43 21.51
N ALA A 4 -8.03 11.07 20.95
CA ALA A 4 -8.14 10.15 19.81
C ALA A 4 -7.41 10.67 18.56
N ARG A 5 -7.50 11.98 18.28
CA ARG A 5 -6.76 12.59 17.15
C ARG A 5 -5.23 12.55 17.35
N ARG A 6 -4.74 12.76 18.58
CA ARG A 6 -3.30 12.67 18.89
C ARG A 6 -2.75 11.24 18.76
N TRP A 7 -3.54 10.23 19.13
CA TRP A 7 -3.18 8.83 18.93
C TRP A 7 -3.10 8.46 17.44
N LEU A 8 -4.08 8.91 16.64
CA LEU A 8 -4.03 8.72 15.18
C LEU A 8 -2.80 9.40 14.54
N GLN A 9 -2.48 10.63 14.93
CA GLN A 9 -1.32 11.35 14.40
C GLN A 9 0.01 10.68 14.73
N ARG A 10 0.14 10.10 15.93
CA ARG A 10 1.33 9.31 16.31
C ARG A 10 1.43 8.03 15.50
N LEU A 11 0.31 7.35 15.26
CA LEU A 11 0.25 6.17 14.42
C LEU A 11 0.69 6.49 12.98
N HIS A 12 0.20 7.60 12.43
CA HIS A 12 0.58 8.06 11.10
C HIS A 12 2.08 8.38 10.98
N ARG A 13 2.66 9.11 11.94
CA ARG A 13 4.11 9.36 11.94
C ARG A 13 4.92 8.08 12.09
N ALA A 14 4.45 7.12 12.88
CA ALA A 14 5.12 5.83 13.02
C ALA A 14 5.09 5.04 11.71
N GLU A 15 3.97 5.06 10.98
CA GLU A 15 3.87 4.45 9.66
C GLU A 15 4.75 5.13 8.61
N ASP A 16 4.79 6.47 8.58
CA ASP A 16 5.67 7.22 7.67
C ASP A 16 7.15 6.96 7.99
N GLY A 17 7.50 6.88 9.28
CA GLY A 17 8.84 6.52 9.73
C GLY A 17 9.21 5.08 9.37
N LEU A 18 8.27 4.14 9.52
CA LEU A 18 8.45 2.75 9.11
C LEU A 18 8.68 2.65 7.60
N LEU A 19 7.87 3.34 6.80
CA LEU A 19 8.03 3.42 5.35
C LEU A 19 9.40 3.95 4.94
N ALA A 20 9.82 5.07 5.53
CA ALA A 20 11.11 5.68 5.26
C ALA A 20 12.28 4.74 5.66
N ALA A 21 12.17 4.07 6.80
CA ALA A 21 13.17 3.10 7.25
C ALA A 21 13.24 1.88 6.33
N LEU A 22 12.09 1.36 5.88
CA LEU A 22 12.01 0.20 4.97
C LEU A 22 12.60 0.55 3.60
N LEU A 23 12.28 1.73 3.08
CA LEU A 23 12.85 2.26 1.83
C LEU A 23 14.36 2.46 1.94
N GLY A 24 14.83 3.09 3.03
CA GLY A 24 16.26 3.28 3.29
C GLY A 24 17.00 1.95 3.43
N GLY A 25 16.43 0.99 4.16
CA GLY A 25 17.00 -0.35 4.32
C GLY A 25 17.11 -1.11 3.00
N LEU A 26 16.07 -1.06 2.15
CA LEU A 26 16.10 -1.65 0.82
C LEU A 26 17.15 -0.99 -0.08
N LEU A 27 17.25 0.34 -0.06
CA LEU A 27 18.25 1.08 -0.82
C LEU A 27 19.67 0.67 -0.41
N LEU A 28 19.95 0.64 0.89
CA LEU A 28 21.25 0.22 1.43
C LEU A 28 21.55 -1.24 1.08
N LEU A 29 20.57 -2.13 1.18
CA LEU A 29 20.72 -3.54 0.79
C LEU A 29 21.03 -3.69 -0.71
N SER A 30 20.33 -2.95 -1.57
CA SER A 30 20.58 -2.93 -3.02
C SER A 30 21.97 -2.39 -3.35
N LEU A 31 22.39 -1.30 -2.71
CA LEU A 31 23.75 -0.75 -2.88
C LEU A 31 24.81 -1.74 -2.40
N ALA A 32 24.58 -2.41 -1.28
CA ALA A 32 25.47 -3.44 -0.78
C ALA A 32 25.59 -4.62 -1.76
N GLN A 33 24.48 -5.07 -2.37
CA GLN A 33 24.51 -6.13 -3.39
C GLN A 33 25.32 -5.72 -4.63
N ILE A 34 25.15 -4.48 -5.11
CA ILE A 34 25.90 -3.96 -6.26
C ILE A 34 27.39 -3.90 -5.92
N GLY A 35 27.75 -3.40 -4.75
CA GLY A 35 29.13 -3.36 -4.27
C GLY A 35 29.74 -4.76 -4.16
N LEU A 36 29.05 -5.71 -3.53
CA LEU A 36 29.56 -7.07 -3.36
C LEU A 36 29.84 -7.75 -4.71
N ARG A 37 28.93 -7.60 -5.67
CA ARG A 37 29.12 -8.12 -7.03
C ARG A 37 30.26 -7.43 -7.76
N MET A 38 30.38 -6.11 -7.64
CA MET A 38 31.38 -5.34 -8.38
C MET A 38 32.81 -5.51 -7.84
N PHE A 39 32.96 -5.64 -6.52
CA PHE A 39 34.29 -5.73 -5.88
C PHE A 39 34.73 -7.17 -5.56
N PHE A 40 33.80 -8.07 -5.27
CA PHE A 40 34.10 -9.41 -4.78
C PHE A 40 33.59 -10.53 -5.70
N ASP A 41 32.94 -10.18 -6.83
CA ASP A 41 32.29 -11.13 -7.76
C ASP A 41 31.36 -12.15 -7.07
N THR A 42 30.89 -11.79 -5.86
CA THR A 42 30.02 -12.62 -5.03
C THR A 42 28.71 -11.89 -4.75
N GLY A 43 27.62 -12.65 -4.59
CA GLY A 43 26.29 -12.11 -4.35
C GLY A 43 25.62 -12.73 -3.13
N LEU A 44 24.83 -11.92 -2.42
CA LEU A 44 23.98 -12.40 -1.34
C LEU A 44 22.73 -13.08 -1.94
N ALA A 45 22.73 -14.41 -1.99
CA ALA A 45 21.60 -15.20 -2.53
C ALA A 45 20.27 -14.96 -1.79
N TRP A 46 20.33 -14.60 -0.50
CA TRP A 46 19.16 -14.29 0.32
C TRP A 46 18.68 -12.83 0.19
N ALA A 47 19.54 -11.92 -0.27
CA ALA A 47 19.18 -10.50 -0.34
C ALA A 47 18.24 -10.20 -1.51
N GLU A 48 18.28 -10.99 -2.58
CA GLU A 48 17.38 -10.83 -3.74
C GLU A 48 15.92 -11.22 -3.43
N PRO A 49 15.63 -12.37 -2.79
CA PRO A 49 14.29 -12.64 -2.27
C PRO A 49 13.82 -11.61 -1.24
N LEU A 50 14.70 -11.21 -0.31
CA LEU A 50 14.37 -10.24 0.74
C LEU A 50 14.03 -8.87 0.17
N SER A 51 14.77 -8.38 -0.82
CA SER A 51 14.51 -7.09 -1.45
C SER A 51 13.19 -7.10 -2.21
N ARG A 52 12.88 -8.17 -2.95
CA ARG A 52 11.57 -8.34 -3.62
C ARG A 52 10.42 -8.31 -2.62
N ALA A 53 10.53 -9.05 -1.51
CA ALA A 53 9.54 -9.03 -0.44
C ALA A 53 9.43 -7.63 0.19
N GLY A 54 10.54 -6.98 0.51
CA GLY A 54 10.53 -5.65 1.10
C GLY A 54 9.92 -4.60 0.16
N VAL A 55 10.20 -4.66 -1.14
CA VAL A 55 9.56 -3.78 -2.13
C VAL A 55 8.06 -4.00 -2.19
N LEU A 56 7.58 -5.25 -2.08
CA LEU A 56 6.16 -5.56 -2.00
C LEU A 56 5.49 -4.90 -0.79
N TRP A 57 6.09 -5.06 0.40
CA TRP A 57 5.62 -4.42 1.63
C TRP A 57 5.66 -2.90 1.54
N LEU A 58 6.75 -2.34 1.01
CA LEU A 58 6.92 -0.91 0.81
C LEU A 58 5.86 -0.35 -0.14
N ALA A 59 5.59 -1.03 -1.25
CA ALA A 59 4.58 -0.62 -2.22
C ALA A 59 3.18 -0.63 -1.61
N LEU A 60 2.84 -1.66 -0.82
CA LEU A 60 1.53 -1.76 -0.18
C LEU A 60 1.34 -0.75 0.95
N LEU A 61 2.32 -0.61 1.84
CA LEU A 61 2.28 0.40 2.90
C LEU A 61 2.27 1.81 2.30
N GLY A 62 3.03 2.04 1.23
CA GLY A 62 3.07 3.30 0.50
C GLY A 62 1.75 3.59 -0.19
N ALA A 63 1.11 2.59 -0.81
CA ALA A 63 -0.21 2.70 -1.40
C ALA A 63 -1.29 3.00 -0.35
N LEU A 64 -1.22 2.36 0.82
CA LEU A 64 -2.10 2.61 1.96
C LEU A 64 -1.95 4.05 2.49
N GLY A 65 -0.72 4.54 2.58
CA GLY A 65 -0.40 5.93 2.90
C GLY A 65 -0.87 6.91 1.82
N ALA A 66 -0.72 6.57 0.55
CA ALA A 66 -1.18 7.39 -0.58
C ALA A 66 -2.72 7.48 -0.63
N THR A 67 -3.42 6.40 -0.33
CA THR A 67 -4.88 6.40 -0.23
C THR A 67 -5.36 7.32 0.91
N ARG A 68 -4.57 7.55 1.98
CA ARG A 68 -4.85 8.56 3.03
C ARG A 68 -4.96 9.97 2.51
N GLY A 69 -4.12 10.32 1.54
CA GLY A 69 -4.11 11.66 0.96
C GLY A 69 -5.27 11.94 0.01
N GLN A 70 -6.19 10.99 -0.25
CA GLN A 70 -7.23 11.13 -1.29
C GLN A 70 -6.64 11.64 -2.62
N ARG A 71 -5.38 11.30 -2.92
CA ARG A 71 -4.65 11.78 -4.11
C ARG A 71 -5.03 11.01 -5.37
N HIS A 72 -6.33 10.84 -5.61
CA HIS A 72 -6.83 10.55 -6.95
C HIS A 72 -6.73 11.84 -7.80
N ILE A 73 -5.49 12.24 -8.09
CA ILE A 73 -5.12 13.48 -8.78
C ILE A 73 -5.83 13.62 -10.14
N ALA A 74 -6.20 12.50 -10.77
CA ALA A 74 -6.93 12.49 -12.04
C ALA A 74 -8.44 12.73 -11.90
N ILE A 75 -9.05 12.41 -10.76
CA ILE A 75 -10.49 12.56 -10.58
C ILE A 75 -10.84 13.98 -10.17
N ASP A 76 -10.00 14.71 -9.43
CA ASP A 76 -10.29 16.07 -8.94
C ASP A 76 -10.60 17.12 -10.03
N ALA A 77 -10.20 16.89 -11.28
CA ALA A 77 -10.48 17.80 -12.39
C ALA A 77 -11.95 17.76 -12.83
N LEU A 78 -12.59 16.58 -12.81
CA LEU A 78 -13.95 16.38 -13.30
C LEU A 78 -15.03 17.01 -12.38
N PRO A 79 -15.01 16.82 -11.04
CA PRO A 79 -16.01 17.37 -10.14
C PRO A 79 -15.90 18.89 -9.93
N ARG A 80 -14.84 19.55 -10.40
CA ARG A 80 -14.74 21.02 -10.46
C ARG A 80 -15.69 21.64 -11.49
N VAL A 81 -16.14 20.86 -12.47
CA VAL A 81 -16.99 21.34 -13.58
C VAL A 81 -18.46 20.90 -13.43
N LEU A 82 -18.76 20.01 -12.47
CA LEU A 82 -20.10 19.43 -12.31
C LEU A 82 -20.92 20.08 -11.18
N PRO A 83 -22.26 20.15 -11.33
CA PRO A 83 -23.16 20.62 -10.29
C PRO A 83 -23.12 19.71 -9.04
N PRO A 84 -23.40 20.26 -7.84
CA PRO A 84 -23.22 19.59 -6.55
C PRO A 84 -23.82 18.17 -6.41
N PRO A 85 -25.03 17.84 -6.94
CA PRO A 85 -25.56 16.48 -6.84
C PRO A 85 -24.81 15.48 -7.74
N ALA A 86 -24.37 15.92 -8.94
CA ALA A 86 -23.66 15.05 -9.87
C ALA A 86 -22.23 14.76 -9.41
N ARG A 87 -21.60 15.69 -8.69
CA ARG A 87 -20.31 15.47 -8.01
C ARG A 87 -20.38 14.33 -6.99
N ARG A 88 -21.45 14.28 -6.19
CA ARG A 88 -21.62 13.24 -5.16
C ARG A 88 -21.80 11.85 -5.78
N VAL A 89 -22.58 11.74 -6.86
CA VAL A 89 -22.78 10.49 -7.60
C VAL A 89 -21.48 10.02 -8.27
N ALA A 90 -20.78 10.92 -8.97
CA ALA A 90 -19.51 10.59 -9.62
C ALA A 90 -18.45 10.11 -8.62
N TRP A 91 -18.36 10.77 -7.46
CA TRP A 91 -17.47 10.36 -6.38
C TRP A 91 -17.84 8.99 -5.82
N PHE A 92 -19.13 8.74 -5.55
CA PHE A 92 -19.58 7.43 -5.07
C PHE A 92 -19.23 6.31 -6.05
N ILE A 93 -19.47 6.52 -7.35
CA ILE A 93 -19.15 5.55 -8.40
C ILE A 93 -17.64 5.29 -8.47
N ALA A 94 -16.82 6.34 -8.42
CA ALA A 94 -15.37 6.20 -8.45
C ALA A 94 -14.84 5.41 -7.26
N GLN A 95 -15.33 5.70 -6.05
CA GLN A 95 -14.94 4.99 -4.84
C GLN A 95 -15.39 3.53 -4.86
N LEU A 96 -16.60 3.25 -5.38
CA LEU A 96 -17.11 1.90 -5.55
C LEU A 96 -16.26 1.11 -6.56
N ALA A 97 -15.91 1.73 -7.70
CA ALA A 97 -15.05 1.11 -8.72
C ALA A 97 -13.65 0.81 -8.16
N ALA A 98 -13.06 1.75 -7.41
CA ALA A 98 -11.78 1.56 -6.75
C ALA A 98 -11.85 0.43 -5.70
N ALA A 99 -12.92 0.38 -4.91
CA ALA A 99 -13.17 -0.69 -3.94
C ALA A 99 -13.29 -2.06 -4.63
N ALA A 100 -14.05 -2.15 -5.73
CA ALA A 100 -14.22 -3.38 -6.49
C ALA A 100 -12.89 -3.86 -7.10
N CYS A 101 -12.11 -2.94 -7.69
CA CYS A 101 -10.79 -3.26 -8.23
C CYS A 101 -9.84 -3.77 -7.13
N CYS A 102 -9.77 -3.08 -5.98
CA CYS A 102 -8.95 -3.51 -4.85
C CYS A 102 -9.41 -4.85 -4.28
N GLY A 103 -10.73 -5.08 -4.18
CA GLY A 103 -11.29 -6.35 -3.72
C GLY A 103 -10.94 -7.50 -4.67
N TYR A 104 -10.99 -7.28 -5.98
CA TYR A 104 -10.57 -8.26 -6.98
C TYR A 104 -9.07 -8.58 -6.88
N LEU A 105 -8.22 -7.56 -6.71
CA LEU A 105 -6.78 -7.74 -6.49
C LEU A 105 -6.49 -8.48 -5.18
N ALA A 106 -7.25 -8.24 -4.12
CA ALA A 106 -7.13 -8.98 -2.87
C ALA A 106 -7.48 -10.46 -3.07
N TRP A 107 -8.53 -10.76 -3.82
CA TRP A 107 -8.93 -12.13 -4.15
C TRP A 107 -7.85 -12.87 -4.96
N LEU A 108 -7.29 -12.21 -5.98
CA LEU A 108 -6.15 -12.75 -6.72
C LEU A 108 -4.94 -12.99 -5.81
N GLY A 109 -4.68 -12.09 -4.85
CA GLY A 109 -3.62 -12.26 -3.86
C GLY A 109 -3.80 -13.49 -2.97
N VAL A 110 -5.04 -13.80 -2.56
CA VAL A 110 -5.34 -15.04 -1.83
C VAL A 110 -5.06 -16.27 -2.69
N GLY A 111 -5.48 -16.25 -3.96
CA GLY A 111 -5.21 -17.33 -4.90
C GLY A 111 -3.72 -17.57 -5.12
N LEU A 112 -2.94 -16.49 -5.21
CA LEU A 112 -1.49 -16.56 -5.34
C LEU A 112 -0.82 -17.17 -4.09
N VAL A 113 -1.25 -16.77 -2.88
CA VAL A 113 -0.78 -17.37 -1.63
C VAL A 113 -1.14 -18.86 -1.54
N ALA A 114 -2.33 -19.25 -2.02
CA ALA A 114 -2.75 -20.65 -2.04
C ALA A 114 -1.88 -21.49 -2.98
N LEU A 115 -1.58 -20.97 -4.18
CA LEU A 115 -0.70 -21.63 -5.15
C LEU A 115 0.72 -21.82 -4.58
N GLU A 116 1.25 -20.79 -3.91
CA GLU A 116 2.58 -20.83 -3.30
C GLU A 116 2.66 -21.83 -2.12
N ARG A 117 1.53 -22.10 -1.46
CA ARG A 117 1.44 -23.11 -0.39
C ARG A 117 1.49 -24.54 -0.92
N GLU A 118 1.06 -24.77 -2.16
CA GLU A 118 1.11 -26.10 -2.79
C GLU A 118 2.54 -26.49 -3.21
N ALA A 119 3.38 -25.51 -3.52
CA ALA A 119 4.78 -25.70 -3.86
C ALA A 119 5.70 -24.72 -3.09
N PRO A 120 5.88 -24.91 -1.77
CA PRO A 120 6.62 -23.98 -0.94
C PRO A 120 8.10 -24.01 -1.30
N VAL A 121 8.60 -22.90 -1.85
CA VAL A 121 10.04 -22.69 -2.04
C VAL A 121 10.67 -22.10 -0.77
N PRO A 122 11.86 -22.58 -0.36
CA PRO A 122 12.56 -22.01 0.79
C PRO A 122 12.93 -20.55 0.51
N PHE A 123 12.49 -19.64 1.38
CA PHE A 123 12.91 -18.24 1.39
C PHE A 123 14.11 -18.06 2.33
N VAL A 124 14.39 -16.83 2.75
CA VAL A 124 15.44 -16.50 3.72
C VAL A 124 15.16 -17.16 5.08
N ALA A 125 16.20 -17.76 5.67
CA ALA A 125 16.19 -18.34 7.02
C ALA A 125 15.16 -19.47 7.26
N GLY A 126 14.77 -20.21 6.22
CA GLY A 126 13.83 -21.33 6.34
C GLY A 126 12.37 -20.92 6.48
N VAL A 127 12.07 -19.63 6.34
CA VAL A 127 10.70 -19.14 6.23
C VAL A 127 10.15 -19.54 4.85
N PRO A 128 8.87 -19.92 4.73
CA PRO A 128 8.27 -20.15 3.41
C PRO A 128 7.98 -18.83 2.66
N SER A 129 8.06 -18.84 1.33
CA SER A 129 7.77 -17.67 0.47
C SER A 129 6.34 -17.11 0.59
N TRP A 130 5.37 -17.91 1.06
CA TRP A 130 3.99 -17.47 1.23
C TRP A 130 3.81 -16.42 2.33
N VAL A 131 4.70 -16.35 3.32
CA VAL A 131 4.61 -15.41 4.45
C VAL A 131 4.67 -13.95 3.98
N PRO A 132 5.70 -13.50 3.24
CA PRO A 132 5.73 -12.14 2.71
C PRO A 132 4.62 -11.88 1.69
N MET A 133 4.14 -12.91 1.00
CA MET A 133 3.07 -12.78 0.01
C MET A 133 1.70 -12.47 0.63
N LEU A 134 1.47 -12.81 1.91
CA LEU A 134 0.26 -12.41 2.65
C LEU A 134 0.06 -10.89 2.76
N ALA A 135 1.13 -10.11 2.57
CA ALA A 135 1.02 -8.67 2.46
C ALA A 135 0.03 -8.26 1.36
N LEU A 136 0.02 -8.97 0.23
CA LEU A 136 -0.79 -8.68 -0.94
C LEU A 136 -2.31 -8.70 -0.64
N PRO A 137 -2.90 -9.83 -0.20
CA PRO A 137 -4.31 -9.87 0.14
C PRO A 137 -4.65 -8.95 1.32
N ALA A 138 -3.75 -8.82 2.31
CA ALA A 138 -3.97 -7.93 3.46
C ALA A 138 -4.02 -6.45 3.05
N GLY A 139 -3.06 -5.99 2.25
CA GLY A 139 -2.96 -4.61 1.83
C GLY A 139 -4.07 -4.20 0.86
N PHE A 140 -4.36 -5.01 -0.16
CA PHE A 140 -5.47 -4.75 -1.07
C PHE A 140 -6.83 -4.88 -0.38
N GLY A 141 -7.01 -5.83 0.55
CA GLY A 141 -8.22 -5.97 1.34
C GLY A 141 -8.47 -4.75 2.24
N LEU A 142 -7.42 -4.23 2.89
CA LEU A 142 -7.52 -3.02 3.71
C LEU A 142 -7.82 -1.78 2.86
N MET A 143 -7.20 -1.65 1.68
CA MET A 143 -7.51 -0.57 0.73
C MET A 143 -8.97 -0.66 0.25
N ALA A 144 -9.46 -1.86 -0.11
CA ALA A 144 -10.84 -2.06 -0.51
C ALA A 144 -11.82 -1.64 0.58
N LEU A 145 -11.60 -2.10 1.82
CA LEU A 145 -12.41 -1.72 2.98
C LEU A 145 -12.43 -0.19 3.16
N ARG A 146 -11.27 0.45 3.04
CA ARG A 146 -11.12 1.89 3.18
C ARG A 146 -11.85 2.67 2.08
N PHE A 147 -11.86 2.17 0.85
CA PHE A 147 -12.65 2.75 -0.25
C PHE A 147 -14.17 2.60 -0.01
N VAL A 148 -14.62 1.45 0.49
CA VAL A 148 -16.03 1.24 0.88
C VAL A 148 -16.43 2.20 1.99
N LEU A 149 -15.63 2.30 3.06
CA LEU A 149 -15.88 3.24 4.16
C LEU A 149 -15.88 4.68 3.70
N SER A 150 -14.98 5.02 2.76
CA SER A 150 -14.97 6.34 2.15
C SER A 150 -16.26 6.55 1.36
N ALA A 151 -16.69 5.64 0.50
CA ALA A 151 -17.93 5.77 -0.27
C ALA A 151 -19.19 5.98 0.60
N LEU A 152 -19.20 5.43 1.82
CA LEU A 152 -20.28 5.62 2.81
C LEU A 152 -20.18 6.95 3.58
N ALA A 153 -18.99 7.53 3.69
CA ALA A 153 -18.82 8.86 4.25
C ALA A 153 -19.27 9.92 3.22
N ASP A 154 -19.84 11.02 3.68
CA ASP A 154 -20.20 12.13 2.80
C ASP A 154 -18.93 12.72 2.14
N PRO A 155 -18.95 13.22 0.88
CA PRO A 155 -17.81 13.93 0.32
C PRO A 155 -17.60 15.18 1.17
N SER A 156 -16.61 15.15 2.06
CA SER A 156 -16.23 16.32 2.84
C SER A 156 -15.93 17.47 1.89
N GLU A 157 -16.63 18.59 2.09
CA GLU A 157 -16.45 19.80 1.29
C GLU A 157 -14.96 20.13 1.13
N PRO A 158 -14.48 20.41 -0.09
CA PRO A 158 -13.10 20.82 -0.30
C PRO A 158 -12.93 22.26 0.20
N GLY A 159 -12.56 22.43 1.47
CA GLY A 159 -12.15 23.72 2.02
C GLY A 159 -12.27 23.81 3.53
N GLU A 160 -11.16 23.58 4.23
CA GLU A 160 -10.74 24.28 5.46
C GLU A 160 -9.45 23.62 5.98
N GLY A 161 -8.34 23.90 5.30
CA GLY A 161 -7.00 23.42 5.66
C GLY A 161 -5.91 24.39 5.24
N GLY A 162 -6.22 25.68 5.23
CA GLY A 162 -5.31 26.75 4.83
C GLY A 162 -5.79 28.09 5.38
N ALA A 163 -5.50 28.32 6.65
CA ALA A 163 -5.35 29.64 7.26
C ALA A 163 -4.09 29.58 8.12
#